data_AF-A0A932P5M8-F1
#
_entry.id   AF-A0A932P5M8-F1
#
_cell.length_a   1.000
_cell.length_b   1.000
_cell.length_c   1.000
_cell.angle_alpha   90.00
_cell.angle_beta   90.00
_cell.angle_gamma   90.00
#
_symmetry.space_group_name_H-M   'P 1'
#
loop_
_entity.id
_entity.type
_entity.pdbx_description
1 polymer ?
#
loop_
_entity_poly.entity_id
_entity_poly.type
_entity_poly.pdbx_seq_one_letter_code
_entity_poly.pdbx_strand_id
1 'polypeptide(L)'
;MGTVQTSSPDLKLVVDRSNQTVGLRFNTLPLPPSARIVHAYMQFQSDRPSAEVTSLTIQGEASDNASQFANARRNISSRPRTVAAVPWSPPAWTTLGAKGPDQQTPDIAPVIQEIVDRMNWVAGNSLAIIISGSGKRVAESFEGSRTGAPLLHVEYLTDNNPPVVAPATFTVAENSPNGTVVGTVAASDADPGQALKLSIAIGNNSGAFAIDAATGAITVRDAGRLDFETSPRYTLVVQATDNGPGRLSGLATVAINLTNVDEAPVVTPASFRLAKNKPNGTIVGRVIVRHADAGQTVSFSITGGNTAGAFAINSTTGEISVADPRQLDPAGTPQYALTVTATDDGPSRLAGSAAAMIDVFDPSAAAPVTFRVVGDVPYTPGDLPKLA
;
A
#
# COMPACT_ATOMS: atom_id res chain seq x y z
N MET A 1 46.32 23.48 42.37
CA MET A 1 46.15 24.63 41.46
C MET A 1 46.56 24.15 40.09
N GLY A 2 45.70 24.21 39.07
CA GLY A 2 46.04 23.73 37.73
C GLY A 2 45.31 24.54 36.68
N THR A 3 46.01 24.91 35.61
CA THR A 3 45.50 25.57 34.40
C THR A 3 45.43 24.54 33.27
N VAL A 4 44.52 24.73 32.31
CA VAL A 4 44.39 23.82 31.17
C VAL A 4 45.34 24.24 30.06
N GLN A 5 46.11 23.28 29.54
CA GLN A 5 46.89 23.47 28.32
C GLN A 5 46.09 22.93 27.12
N THR A 6 45.63 23.82 26.25
CA THR A 6 44.80 23.48 25.07
C THR A 6 45.60 23.34 23.78
N SER A 7 46.92 23.45 23.85
CA SER A 7 47.82 23.44 22.68
C SER A 7 49.00 22.48 22.84
N SER A 8 48.86 21.47 23.71
CA SER A 8 49.91 20.47 23.93
C SER A 8 49.96 19.51 22.75
N PRO A 9 51.14 19.19 22.19
CA PRO A 9 51.26 18.14 21.18
C PRO A 9 51.08 16.74 21.79
N ASP A 10 51.33 16.56 23.09
CA ASP A 10 51.21 15.27 23.78
C ASP A 10 49.90 15.23 24.59
N LEU A 11 49.13 14.14 24.49
CA LEU A 11 48.01 13.83 25.40
C LEU A 11 48.45 12.81 26.45
N LYS A 12 48.86 13.31 27.62
CA LYS A 12 49.29 12.45 28.74
C LYS A 12 48.13 12.16 29.68
N LEU A 13 47.70 10.91 29.72
CA LEU A 13 46.68 10.46 30.65
C LEU A 13 47.24 10.50 32.08
N VAL A 14 46.72 11.46 32.84
CA VAL A 14 46.82 11.61 34.30
C VAL A 14 48.19 11.93 34.92
N VAL A 15 49.33 11.47 34.40
CA VAL A 15 50.65 11.88 34.93
C VAL A 15 51.53 12.51 33.86
N ASP A 16 51.98 13.74 34.13
CA ASP A 16 53.09 14.38 33.40
C ASP A 16 54.27 14.68 34.33
N ARG A 17 54.15 15.73 35.15
CA ARG A 17 55.06 16.07 36.26
C ARG A 17 54.41 15.93 37.64
N SER A 18 53.08 15.88 37.67
CA SER A 18 52.21 15.64 38.82
C SER A 18 50.90 15.04 38.32
N ASN A 19 50.06 14.50 39.22
CA ASN A 19 48.71 14.04 38.86
C ASN A 19 47.89 15.19 38.27
N GLN A 20 47.23 14.93 37.14
CA GLN A 20 46.37 15.85 36.41
C GLN A 20 45.03 15.21 36.07
N THR A 21 44.02 16.05 35.85
CA THR A 21 42.74 15.65 35.26
C THR A 21 42.77 16.01 33.78
N VAL A 22 42.47 15.03 32.93
CA VAL A 22 42.44 15.19 31.47
C VAL A 22 41.00 15.37 31.02
N GLY A 23 40.79 16.31 30.10
CA GLY A 23 39.49 16.57 29.48
C GLY A 23 39.59 16.35 27.98
N LEU A 24 38.65 15.60 27.41
CA LEU A 24 38.49 15.41 25.98
C LEU A 24 37.12 15.95 25.58
N ARG A 25 37.06 16.82 24.58
CA ARG A 25 35.79 17.38 24.10
C ARG A 25 35.53 16.91 22.67
N PHE A 26 34.40 16.26 22.48
CA PHE A 26 33.91 15.83 21.18
C PHE A 26 32.83 16.80 20.72
N ASN A 27 33.06 17.43 19.59
CA ASN A 27 32.25 18.55 19.13
C ASN A 27 31.13 18.04 18.22
N THR A 28 29.96 18.70 18.27
CA THR A 28 28.86 18.53 17.31
C THR A 28 28.46 17.07 17.09
N LEU A 29 28.12 16.36 18.17
CA LEU A 29 27.75 14.96 18.09
C LEU A 29 26.34 14.79 17.48
N PRO A 30 26.16 13.96 16.46
CA PRO A 30 24.86 13.70 15.84
C PRO A 30 24.05 12.67 16.65
N LEU A 31 24.05 12.78 17.98
CA LEU A 31 23.27 11.90 18.86
C LEU A 31 21.90 12.55 19.16
N PRO A 32 20.78 11.93 18.76
CA PRO A 32 19.47 12.49 19.01
C PRO A 32 19.12 12.50 20.52
N PRO A 33 18.18 13.37 20.95
CA PRO A 33 17.61 13.30 22.29
C PRO A 33 17.07 11.88 22.58
N SER A 34 17.27 11.41 23.81
CA SER A 34 16.78 10.10 24.27
C SER A 34 17.35 8.89 23.50
N ALA A 35 18.46 9.05 22.76
CA ALA A 35 19.11 7.90 22.14
C ALA A 35 19.55 6.89 23.21
N ARG A 36 19.18 5.63 23.02
CA ARG A 36 19.62 4.53 23.89
C ARG A 36 21.00 4.07 23.45
N ILE A 37 22.03 4.44 24.19
CA ILE A 37 23.42 4.06 23.92
C ILE A 37 23.59 2.58 24.25
N VAL A 38 23.91 1.77 23.25
CA VAL A 38 24.09 0.32 23.40
C VAL A 38 25.54 -0.09 23.62
N HIS A 39 26.47 0.67 23.05
CA HIS A 39 27.90 0.46 23.21
C HIS A 39 28.64 1.76 22.91
N ALA A 40 29.67 2.10 23.69
CA ALA A 40 30.54 3.22 23.35
C ALA A 40 31.97 3.04 23.88
N TYR A 41 32.95 3.58 23.18
CA TYR A 41 34.35 3.59 23.62
C TYR A 41 35.13 4.75 23.00
N MET A 42 36.24 5.11 23.63
CA MET A 42 37.25 5.97 23.00
C MET A 42 38.42 5.12 22.50
N GLN A 43 38.81 5.33 21.24
CA GLN A 43 40.01 4.74 20.64
C GLN A 43 41.16 5.75 20.71
N PHE A 44 42.25 5.38 21.38
CA PHE A 44 43.48 6.16 21.41
C PHE A 44 44.53 5.59 20.44
N GLN A 45 45.49 6.43 20.06
CA GLN A 45 46.73 6.02 19.41
C GLN A 45 47.91 6.38 20.32
N SER A 46 48.86 5.46 20.53
CA SER A 46 50.05 5.73 21.36
C SER A 46 51.00 6.71 20.66
N ASP A 47 51.32 7.82 21.34
CA ASP A 47 52.35 8.79 20.91
C ASP A 47 53.73 8.44 21.49
N ARG A 48 53.77 7.76 22.65
CA ARG A 48 55.05 7.37 23.24
C ARG A 48 54.94 6.10 24.08
N PRO A 49 55.95 5.20 24.00
CA PRO A 49 55.98 4.02 24.84
C PRO A 49 55.91 4.35 26.33
N SER A 50 55.01 3.67 27.04
CA SER A 50 54.83 3.79 28.48
C SER A 50 54.35 2.47 29.09
N ALA A 51 55.03 2.03 30.15
CA ALA A 51 54.79 0.75 30.81
C ALA A 51 54.40 0.88 32.29
N GLU A 52 54.25 2.10 32.79
CA GLU A 52 53.85 2.36 34.18
C GLU A 52 52.47 1.76 34.47
N VAL A 53 52.26 1.18 35.64
CA VAL A 53 50.94 0.70 36.06
C VAL A 53 49.98 1.89 36.06
N THR A 54 48.85 1.76 35.37
CA THR A 54 47.93 2.87 35.14
C THR A 54 46.52 2.44 35.53
N SER A 55 45.86 3.28 36.33
CA SER A 55 44.49 3.05 36.81
C SER A 55 43.73 4.35 36.72
N LEU A 56 42.70 4.36 35.87
CA LEU A 56 41.95 5.53 35.44
C LEU A 56 40.47 5.36 35.76
N THR A 57 39.78 6.49 35.85
CA THR A 57 38.34 6.59 35.96
C THR A 57 37.87 7.55 34.89
N ILE A 58 36.91 7.09 34.09
CA ILE A 58 36.29 7.82 33.00
C ILE A 58 34.91 8.28 33.47
N GLN A 59 34.68 9.59 33.45
CA GLN A 59 33.38 10.21 33.69
C GLN A 59 33.10 11.21 32.57
N GLY A 60 31.85 11.62 32.42
CA GLY A 60 31.45 12.69 31.53
C GLY A 60 31.26 13.99 32.30
N GLU A 61 31.28 15.12 31.60
CA GLU A 61 30.73 16.37 32.13
C GLU A 61 29.19 16.28 32.14
N ALA A 62 28.58 16.44 33.31
CA ALA A 62 27.12 16.45 33.46
C ALA A 62 26.53 17.80 32.99
N SER A 63 26.59 18.04 31.68
CA SER A 63 26.09 19.25 31.01
C SER A 63 25.41 18.90 29.68
N ASP A 64 24.40 19.67 29.30
CA ASP A 64 23.65 19.45 28.05
C ASP A 64 24.50 19.75 26.81
N ASN A 65 25.36 20.76 26.87
CA ASN A 65 26.31 21.12 25.80
C ASN A 65 27.63 21.57 26.43
N ALA A 66 28.64 20.70 26.39
CA ALA A 66 29.93 20.96 27.03
C ALA A 66 30.60 22.20 26.43
N SER A 67 30.91 23.19 27.27
CA SER A 67 31.61 24.40 26.83
C SER A 67 33.06 24.09 26.43
N GLN A 68 33.64 24.88 25.52
CA GLN A 68 35.05 24.75 25.13
C GLN A 68 35.95 24.82 26.37
N PHE A 69 37.02 24.01 26.40
CA PHE A 69 38.03 24.14 27.45
C PHE A 69 38.78 25.46 27.29
N ALA A 70 38.96 26.17 28.40
CA ALA A 70 39.66 27.44 28.45
C ALA A 70 40.90 27.35 29.34
N ASN A 71 41.91 28.15 29.04
CA ASN A 71 43.09 28.32 29.88
C ASN A 71 42.75 29.09 31.16
N ALA A 72 42.01 28.44 32.05
CA ALA A 72 41.54 28.97 33.32
C ALA A 72 41.79 27.94 34.43
N ARG A 73 41.92 28.42 35.66
CA ARG A 73 42.16 27.56 36.82
C ARG A 73 41.00 26.59 36.99
N ARG A 74 41.32 25.29 37.16
CA ARG A 74 40.37 24.20 37.41
C ARG A 74 39.30 23.99 36.32
N ASN A 75 39.46 24.55 35.12
CA ASN A 75 38.42 24.54 34.07
C ASN A 75 37.90 23.14 33.68
N ILE A 76 38.68 22.07 33.88
CA ILE A 76 38.23 20.68 33.74
C ILE A 76 37.82 20.09 35.11
N SER A 77 38.68 20.20 36.11
CA SER A 77 38.48 19.52 37.41
C SER A 77 37.27 20.01 38.21
N SER A 78 36.77 21.22 37.94
CA SER A 78 35.56 21.77 38.61
C SER A 78 34.27 21.52 37.83
N ARG A 79 34.32 20.91 36.65
CA ARG A 79 33.11 20.61 35.86
C ARG A 79 32.26 19.58 36.60
N PRO A 80 30.92 19.74 36.61
CA PRO A 80 30.02 18.74 37.18
C PRO A 80 30.21 17.42 36.43
N ARG A 81 30.18 16.29 37.14
CA ARG A 81 30.44 14.97 36.54
C ARG A 81 29.18 14.10 36.54
N THR A 82 29.12 13.19 35.58
CA THR A 82 28.18 12.07 35.60
C THR A 82 28.34 11.25 36.87
N VAL A 83 27.24 10.64 37.33
CA VAL A 83 27.27 9.65 38.41
C VAL A 83 27.94 8.38 37.92
N ALA A 84 27.61 7.95 36.70
CA ALA A 84 28.30 6.89 35.99
C ALA A 84 29.80 7.20 35.89
N ALA A 85 30.60 6.22 36.30
CA ALA A 85 32.05 6.27 36.27
C ALA A 85 32.58 4.88 35.86
N VAL A 86 33.39 4.84 34.81
CA VAL A 86 33.93 3.58 34.28
C VAL A 86 35.41 3.46 34.66
N PRO A 87 35.80 2.43 35.44
CA PRO A 87 37.21 2.19 35.73
C PRO A 87 37.92 1.65 34.48
N TRP A 88 39.14 2.09 34.23
CA TRP A 88 39.98 1.63 33.14
C TRP A 88 41.42 1.44 33.58
N SER A 89 41.92 0.21 33.44
CA SER A 89 43.31 -0.15 33.71
C SER A 89 43.99 -0.55 32.40
N PRO A 90 44.42 0.42 31.56
CA PRO A 90 45.03 0.08 30.28
C PRO A 90 46.33 -0.71 30.45
N PRO A 91 46.57 -1.75 29.64
CA PRO A 91 47.86 -2.43 29.61
C PRO A 91 48.96 -1.47 29.16
N ALA A 92 50.22 -1.88 29.28
CA ALA A 92 51.36 -1.10 28.81
C ALA A 92 51.24 -0.80 27.31
N TRP A 93 51.50 0.45 26.91
CA TRP A 93 51.56 0.85 25.50
C TRP A 93 53.03 0.89 25.11
N THR A 94 53.59 -0.23 24.68
CA THR A 94 55.04 -0.35 24.38
C THR A 94 55.41 0.00 22.94
N THR A 95 54.41 0.07 22.06
CA THR A 95 54.60 0.29 20.62
C THR A 95 54.09 1.67 20.21
N LEU A 96 54.98 2.48 19.64
CA LEU A 96 54.63 3.78 19.04
C LEU A 96 53.60 3.59 17.92
N GLY A 97 52.55 4.42 17.91
CA GLY A 97 51.50 4.39 16.91
C GLY A 97 50.49 3.24 17.05
N ALA A 98 50.59 2.42 18.09
CA ALA A 98 49.60 1.37 18.35
C ALA A 98 48.22 1.97 18.62
N LYS A 99 47.18 1.39 18.02
CA LYS A 99 45.77 1.80 18.11
C LYS A 99 44.82 0.61 18.12
N GLY A 100 45.22 -0.45 18.83
CA GLY A 100 44.44 -1.68 18.95
C GLY A 100 43.53 -1.67 20.18
N PRO A 101 42.94 -2.83 20.54
CA PRO A 101 42.10 -2.99 21.72
C PRO A 101 42.76 -2.55 23.04
N ASP A 102 44.09 -2.68 23.14
CA ASP A 102 44.88 -2.25 24.30
C ASP A 102 44.88 -0.73 24.53
N GLN A 103 44.60 0.05 23.48
CA GLN A 103 44.47 1.51 23.51
C GLN A 103 42.99 1.94 23.53
N GLN A 104 42.07 1.00 23.66
CA GLN A 104 40.63 1.26 23.73
C GLN A 104 40.17 1.36 25.18
N THR A 105 39.22 2.25 25.46
CA THR A 105 38.53 2.23 26.77
C THR A 105 37.60 1.01 26.86
N PRO A 106 37.21 0.60 28.08
CA PRO A 106 36.04 -0.25 28.28
C PRO A 106 34.78 0.45 27.76
N ASP A 107 33.66 -0.26 27.82
CA ASP A 107 32.37 0.31 27.44
C ASP A 107 32.01 1.50 28.35
N ILE A 108 31.90 2.69 27.74
CA ILE A 108 31.51 3.94 28.40
C ILE A 108 30.06 4.33 28.10
N ALA A 109 29.24 3.45 27.53
CA ALA A 109 27.83 3.69 27.26
C ALA A 109 27.07 4.29 28.46
N PRO A 110 27.22 3.81 29.72
CA PRO A 110 26.52 4.40 30.87
C PRO A 110 26.87 5.87 31.11
N VAL A 111 28.11 6.29 30.81
CA VAL A 111 28.56 7.68 30.96
C VAL A 111 27.90 8.58 29.91
N ILE A 112 27.84 8.11 28.66
CA ILE A 112 27.23 8.87 27.56
C ILE A 112 25.71 8.91 27.72
N GLN A 113 25.10 7.80 28.16
CA GLN A 113 23.66 7.71 28.40
C GLN A 113 23.19 8.80 29.38
N GLU A 114 23.87 8.98 30.52
CA GLU A 114 23.51 10.03 31.49
C GLU A 114 23.55 11.45 30.91
N ILE A 115 24.36 11.69 29.87
CA ILE A 115 24.46 13.01 29.24
C ILE A 115 23.37 13.19 28.17
N VAL A 116 23.10 12.16 27.37
CA VAL A 116 22.06 12.17 26.33
C VAL A 116 20.65 12.16 26.92
N ASP A 117 20.46 11.60 28.12
CA ASP A 117 19.18 11.59 28.85
C ASP A 117 18.84 12.95 29.49
N ARG A 118 19.74 13.93 29.41
CA ARG A 118 19.49 15.25 29.99
C ARG A 118 18.42 15.97 29.19
N MET A 119 17.49 16.62 29.91
CA MET A 119 16.28 17.24 29.35
C MET A 119 16.52 18.19 28.16
N ASN A 120 17.66 18.90 28.11
CA ASN A 120 17.96 19.82 27.01
C ASN A 120 19.10 19.33 26.09
N TRP A 121 19.42 18.03 26.11
CA TRP A 121 20.29 17.45 25.10
C TRP A 121 19.63 17.55 23.72
N VAL A 122 20.37 18.04 22.72
CA VAL A 122 19.94 18.08 21.33
C VAL A 122 21.07 17.59 20.41
N ALA A 123 20.71 17.02 19.27
CA ALA A 123 21.69 16.65 18.25
C ALA A 123 22.52 17.87 17.82
N GLY A 124 23.83 17.71 17.73
CA GLY A 124 24.79 18.79 17.50
C GLY A 124 25.39 19.38 18.78
N ASN A 125 24.95 18.97 19.98
CA ASN A 125 25.63 19.33 21.22
C ASN A 125 27.02 18.67 21.31
N SER A 126 27.89 19.29 22.11
CA SER A 126 29.23 18.76 22.39
C SER A 126 29.25 18.01 23.72
N LEU A 127 30.05 16.96 23.78
CA LEU A 127 30.25 16.12 24.97
C LEU A 127 31.69 16.31 25.47
N ALA A 128 31.87 16.35 26.79
CA ALA A 128 33.19 16.30 27.39
C ALA A 128 33.36 15.04 28.25
N ILE A 129 34.46 14.33 28.04
CA ILE A 129 34.93 13.22 28.87
C ILE A 129 36.05 13.72 29.77
N ILE A 130 35.99 13.32 31.03
CA ILE A 130 36.91 13.69 32.10
C ILE A 130 37.58 12.41 32.61
N ILE A 131 38.90 12.35 32.48
CA ILE A 131 39.73 11.22 32.91
C ILE A 131 40.59 11.65 34.10
N SER A 132 40.51 10.88 35.19
CA SER A 132 41.33 11.05 36.40
C SER A 132 41.86 9.70 36.88
N GLY A 133 42.86 9.67 37.78
CA GLY A 133 43.37 8.41 38.33
C GLY A 133 44.84 8.49 38.75
N SER A 134 45.62 7.49 38.35
CA SER A 134 47.07 7.39 38.55
C SER A 134 47.79 6.67 37.39
N GLY A 135 49.11 6.80 37.33
CA GLY A 135 49.95 6.21 36.28
C GLY A 135 50.02 7.05 35.00
N LYS A 136 50.65 6.49 33.97
CA LYS A 136 50.98 7.22 32.75
C LYS A 136 50.70 6.43 31.48
N ARG A 137 49.89 7.00 30.60
CA ARG A 137 49.77 6.63 29.18
C ARG A 137 49.89 7.87 28.31
N VAL A 138 50.62 7.77 27.21
CA VAL A 138 50.85 8.90 26.30
C VAL A 138 50.19 8.59 24.97
N ALA A 139 49.13 9.34 24.68
CA ALA A 139 48.39 9.28 23.44
C ALA A 139 48.71 10.48 22.55
N GLU A 140 48.45 10.32 21.27
CA GLU A 140 48.37 11.42 20.32
C GLU A 140 47.27 12.40 20.74
N SER A 141 47.59 13.69 20.70
CA SER A 141 46.59 14.76 20.87
C SER A 141 46.07 15.22 19.51
N PHE A 142 44.99 15.99 19.49
CA PHE A 142 44.48 16.59 18.25
C PHE A 142 45.48 17.59 17.64
N GLU A 143 46.19 18.32 18.48
CA GLU A 143 47.17 19.34 18.14
C GLU A 143 48.51 18.73 17.71
N GLY A 144 48.86 17.54 18.21
CA GLY A 144 50.00 16.75 17.78
C GLY A 144 49.75 16.01 16.46
N SER A 145 48.63 15.27 16.38
CA SER A 145 48.25 14.50 15.20
C SER A 145 46.74 14.37 15.09
N ARG A 146 46.12 15.11 14.17
CA ARG A 146 44.66 15.04 13.94
C ARG A 146 44.16 13.64 13.60
N THR A 147 44.95 12.86 12.86
CA THR A 147 44.60 11.49 12.47
C THR A 147 44.85 10.46 13.57
N GLY A 148 45.72 10.77 14.54
CA GLY A 148 45.98 9.94 15.72
C GLY A 148 45.15 10.34 16.93
N ALA A 149 44.47 11.49 16.89
CA ALA A 149 43.67 12.02 17.98
C ALA A 149 42.61 11.01 18.47
N PRO A 150 42.21 11.07 19.75
CA PRO A 150 41.21 10.16 20.28
C PRO A 150 39.90 10.23 19.48
N LEU A 151 39.39 9.08 19.08
CA LEU A 151 38.09 8.95 18.41
C LEU A 151 37.06 8.42 19.39
N LEU A 152 35.86 9.00 19.37
CA LEU A 152 34.71 8.48 20.11
C LEU A 152 33.85 7.64 19.17
N HIS A 153 33.67 6.36 19.51
CA HIS A 153 32.73 5.46 18.85
C HIS A 153 31.49 5.31 19.72
N VAL A 154 30.31 5.50 19.15
CA VAL A 154 29.02 5.38 19.86
C VAL A 154 28.04 4.62 18.98
N GLU A 155 27.53 3.52 19.50
CA GLU A 155 26.41 2.77 18.95
C GLU A 155 25.17 3.08 19.77
N TYR A 156 24.09 3.45 19.10
CA TYR A 156 22.83 3.79 19.76
C TYR A 156 21.64 3.29 18.97
N LEU A 157 20.52 3.11 19.69
CA LEU A 157 19.20 2.91 19.13
C LEU A 157 18.39 4.19 19.33
N THR A 158 17.61 4.57 18.34
CA THR A 158 16.48 5.48 18.55
C THR A 158 15.26 4.64 18.91
N ASP A 159 14.36 5.19 19.70
CA ASP A 159 13.03 4.59 19.81
C ASP A 159 12.39 4.60 18.42
N ASN A 160 11.71 3.51 18.06
CA ASN A 160 10.91 3.44 16.84
C ASN A 160 9.49 3.89 17.18
N ASN A 161 8.91 4.78 16.39
CA ASN A 161 7.55 5.26 16.51
C ASN A 161 6.68 4.62 15.42
N PRO A 162 5.42 4.25 15.73
CA PRO A 162 4.53 3.73 14.70
C PRO A 162 4.20 4.82 13.67
N PRO A 163 4.15 4.48 12.37
CA PRO A 163 3.68 5.38 11.34
C PRO A 163 2.28 5.92 11.64
N VAL A 164 1.98 7.12 11.16
CA VAL A 164 0.63 7.71 11.17
C VAL A 164 0.07 7.69 9.76
N VAL A 165 -1.12 7.12 9.59
CA VAL A 165 -1.86 7.15 8.31
C VAL A 165 -3.01 8.14 8.45
N ALA A 166 -3.20 9.02 7.46
CA ALA A 166 -4.31 9.96 7.46
C ALA A 166 -5.60 9.26 6.95
N PRO A 167 -6.74 9.43 7.63
CA PRO A 167 -8.02 9.02 7.06
C PRO A 167 -8.31 9.83 5.79
N ALA A 168 -8.98 9.21 4.82
CA ALA A 168 -9.28 9.84 3.55
C ALA A 168 -10.65 9.44 3.02
N THR A 169 -11.21 10.26 2.15
CA THR A 169 -12.43 9.94 1.39
C THR A 169 -12.20 10.31 -0.07
N PHE A 170 -12.46 9.36 -0.96
CA PHE A 170 -12.32 9.52 -2.40
C PHE A 170 -13.63 9.18 -3.11
N THR A 171 -13.72 9.58 -4.37
CA THR A 171 -14.85 9.28 -5.26
C THR A 171 -14.33 8.71 -6.57
N VAL A 172 -15.02 7.72 -7.13
CA VAL A 172 -14.69 7.16 -8.44
C VAL A 172 -15.98 6.74 -9.15
N ALA A 173 -16.06 6.93 -10.47
CA ALA A 173 -17.20 6.46 -11.25
C ALA A 173 -17.18 4.93 -11.36
N GLU A 174 -18.34 4.27 -11.31
CA GLU A 174 -18.38 2.81 -11.33
C GLU A 174 -17.86 2.21 -12.65
N ASN A 175 -18.02 2.92 -13.76
CA ASN A 175 -17.49 2.51 -15.06
C ASN A 175 -16.01 2.85 -15.28
N SER A 176 -15.29 3.27 -14.23
CA SER A 176 -13.87 3.66 -14.35
C SER A 176 -12.99 2.47 -14.76
N PRO A 177 -12.12 2.62 -15.78
CA PRO A 177 -11.31 1.51 -16.28
C PRO A 177 -10.25 1.07 -15.27
N ASN A 178 -9.76 -0.17 -15.42
CA ASN A 178 -8.61 -0.67 -14.67
C ASN A 178 -7.40 0.27 -14.81
N GLY A 179 -6.73 0.53 -13.69
CA GLY A 179 -5.61 1.46 -13.60
C GLY A 179 -5.99 2.91 -13.29
N THR A 180 -7.29 3.25 -13.25
CA THR A 180 -7.73 4.60 -12.85
C THR A 180 -7.25 4.91 -11.44
N VAL A 181 -6.57 6.05 -11.25
CA VAL A 181 -6.15 6.55 -9.94
C VAL A 181 -7.36 7.13 -9.22
N VAL A 182 -7.67 6.57 -8.05
CA VAL A 182 -8.81 6.99 -7.20
C VAL A 182 -8.38 8.12 -6.25
N GLY A 183 -7.17 8.03 -5.72
CA GLY A 183 -6.61 8.99 -4.78
C GLY A 183 -5.31 8.49 -4.17
N THR A 184 -4.67 9.30 -3.35
CA THR A 184 -3.40 8.96 -2.68
C THR A 184 -3.56 9.09 -1.17
N VAL A 185 -3.27 8.03 -0.44
CA VAL A 185 -3.31 8.01 1.03
C VAL A 185 -2.01 8.59 1.57
N ALA A 186 -2.12 9.60 2.41
CA ALA A 186 -0.97 10.18 3.10
C ALA A 186 -0.61 9.35 4.34
N ALA A 187 0.68 9.05 4.49
CA ALA A 187 1.25 8.48 5.70
C ALA A 187 2.57 9.18 6.02
N SER A 188 2.90 9.28 7.30
CA SER A 188 4.12 9.93 7.80
C SER A 188 4.68 9.17 8.99
N ASP A 189 5.99 9.26 9.17
CA ASP A 189 6.69 8.71 10.32
C ASP A 189 7.43 9.83 11.08
N ALA A 190 7.51 9.71 12.39
CA ALA A 190 8.27 10.65 13.22
C ALA A 190 9.79 10.38 13.14
N ASP A 191 10.19 9.18 12.71
CA ASP A 191 11.57 8.73 12.65
C ASP A 191 12.25 9.09 11.32
N PRO A 192 13.23 10.01 11.32
CA PRO A 192 13.90 10.44 10.10
C PRO A 192 14.66 9.31 9.41
N GLY A 193 14.50 9.19 8.09
CA GLY A 193 15.22 8.20 7.27
C GLY A 193 14.61 6.80 7.26
N GLN A 194 13.53 6.56 8.02
CA GLN A 194 12.75 5.34 7.89
C GLN A 194 11.85 5.39 6.65
N ALA A 195 11.69 4.25 5.98
CA ALA A 195 10.87 4.11 4.79
C ALA A 195 9.54 3.42 5.14
N LEU A 196 8.44 3.93 4.58
CA LEU A 196 7.11 3.39 4.78
C LEU A 196 6.70 2.46 3.64
N LYS A 197 6.00 1.39 4.00
CA LYS A 197 5.31 0.50 3.06
C LYS A 197 3.81 0.51 3.33
N LEU A 198 3.02 0.91 2.34
CA LEU A 198 1.56 0.93 2.43
C LEU A 198 0.93 -0.36 1.88
N SER A 199 -0.19 -0.76 2.48
CA SER A 199 -1.03 -1.87 2.00
C SER A 199 -2.50 -1.70 2.41
N ILE A 200 -3.42 -2.38 1.71
CA ILE A 200 -4.82 -2.45 2.12
C ILE A 200 -4.97 -3.70 3.00
N ALA A 201 -5.21 -3.50 4.30
CA ALA A 201 -5.31 -4.58 5.28
C ALA A 201 -6.73 -5.19 5.33
N ILE A 202 -7.78 -4.37 5.19
CA ILE A 202 -9.18 -4.79 5.32
C ILE A 202 -10.05 -4.04 4.29
N GLY A 203 -11.18 -4.63 3.90
CA GLY A 203 -12.23 -3.95 3.14
C GLY A 203 -12.15 -4.11 1.62
N ASN A 204 -11.17 -4.88 1.12
CA ASN A 204 -10.94 -5.10 -0.31
C ASN A 204 -11.05 -6.58 -0.70
N ASN A 205 -11.99 -7.31 -0.10
CA ASN A 205 -12.17 -8.76 -0.32
C ASN A 205 -12.54 -9.11 -1.78
N SER A 206 -13.21 -8.20 -2.49
CA SER A 206 -13.52 -8.35 -3.92
C SER A 206 -12.30 -8.14 -4.83
N GLY A 207 -11.23 -7.54 -4.30
CA GLY A 207 -10.04 -7.16 -5.08
C GLY A 207 -10.30 -6.02 -6.06
N ALA A 208 -11.29 -5.16 -5.78
CA ALA A 208 -11.68 -4.01 -6.61
C ALA A 208 -10.56 -2.96 -6.73
N PHE A 209 -9.77 -2.77 -5.67
CA PHE A 209 -8.71 -1.76 -5.62
C PHE A 209 -7.32 -2.38 -5.45
N ALA A 210 -6.30 -1.62 -5.82
CA ALA A 210 -4.90 -1.85 -5.47
C ALA A 210 -4.34 -0.58 -4.82
N ILE A 211 -3.27 -0.72 -4.04
CA ILE A 211 -2.50 0.40 -3.51
C ILE A 211 -1.04 0.24 -3.88
N ASP A 212 -0.42 1.31 -4.37
CA ASP A 212 1.03 1.35 -4.55
C ASP A 212 1.73 1.46 -3.20
N ALA A 213 2.65 0.54 -2.95
CA ALA A 213 3.23 0.36 -1.62
C ALA A 213 4.17 1.48 -1.19
N ALA A 214 4.72 2.27 -2.13
CA ALA A 214 5.66 3.34 -1.83
C ALA A 214 4.98 4.72 -1.80
N THR A 215 4.02 4.93 -2.70
CA THR A 215 3.38 6.23 -2.92
C THR A 215 2.02 6.35 -2.23
N GLY A 216 1.37 5.23 -1.88
CA GLY A 216 0.02 5.23 -1.32
C GLY A 216 -1.08 5.51 -2.34
N ALA A 217 -0.77 5.53 -3.64
CA ALA A 217 -1.76 5.71 -4.70
C ALA A 217 -2.69 4.50 -4.77
N ILE A 218 -3.99 4.74 -4.57
CA ILE A 218 -5.04 3.74 -4.76
C ILE A 218 -5.52 3.79 -6.20
N THR A 219 -5.61 2.63 -6.85
CA THR A 219 -6.08 2.49 -8.23
C THR A 219 -7.20 1.45 -8.34
N VAL A 220 -8.06 1.60 -9.34
CA VAL A 220 -9.00 0.55 -9.76
C VAL A 220 -8.20 -0.66 -10.27
N ARG A 221 -8.36 -1.81 -9.63
CA ARG A 221 -7.73 -3.07 -10.03
C ARG A 221 -8.64 -3.90 -10.91
N ASP A 222 -9.93 -3.95 -10.58
CA ASP A 222 -10.95 -4.70 -11.30
C ASP A 222 -12.24 -3.87 -11.39
N ALA A 223 -12.43 -3.23 -12.54
CA ALA A 223 -13.58 -2.37 -12.85
C ALA A 223 -14.90 -3.16 -12.81
N GLY A 224 -14.89 -4.46 -13.11
CA GLY A 224 -16.08 -5.31 -13.02
C GLY A 224 -16.56 -5.57 -11.58
N ARG A 225 -15.85 -5.03 -10.59
CA ARG A 225 -16.26 -5.05 -9.18
C ARG A 225 -16.91 -3.76 -8.71
N LEU A 226 -16.81 -2.69 -9.49
CA LEU A 226 -17.43 -1.40 -9.21
C LEU A 226 -18.86 -1.46 -9.77
N ASP A 227 -19.83 -1.38 -8.89
CA ASP A 227 -21.26 -1.47 -9.21
C ASP A 227 -21.98 -0.68 -8.13
N PHE A 228 -22.52 0.48 -8.50
CA PHE A 228 -23.15 1.44 -7.61
C PHE A 228 -24.44 0.86 -7.04
N GLU A 229 -25.22 0.16 -7.86
CA GLU A 229 -26.50 -0.44 -7.52
C GLU A 229 -26.36 -1.52 -6.44
N THR A 230 -25.24 -2.26 -6.43
CA THR A 230 -24.99 -3.30 -5.41
C THR A 230 -24.09 -2.84 -4.27
N SER A 231 -23.06 -2.03 -4.55
CA SER A 231 -22.02 -1.62 -3.60
C SER A 231 -21.58 -0.18 -3.84
N PRO A 232 -22.38 0.82 -3.44
CA PRO A 232 -22.09 2.24 -3.71
C PRO A 232 -20.90 2.80 -2.91
N ARG A 233 -20.34 2.02 -1.98
CA ARG A 233 -19.20 2.45 -1.16
C ARG A 233 -18.30 1.30 -0.75
N TYR A 234 -17.01 1.60 -0.63
CA TYR A 234 -16.01 0.71 -0.03
C TYR A 234 -15.37 1.40 1.17
N THR A 235 -15.21 0.65 2.24
CA THR A 235 -14.51 1.09 3.45
C THR A 235 -13.25 0.27 3.59
N LEU A 236 -12.13 0.85 3.19
CA LEU A 236 -10.81 0.22 3.27
C LEU A 236 -10.13 0.57 4.60
N VAL A 237 -9.36 -0.37 5.15
CA VAL A 237 -8.37 -0.07 6.20
C VAL A 237 -7.00 -0.15 5.56
N VAL A 238 -6.32 0.99 5.51
CA VAL A 238 -4.96 1.09 4.97
C VAL A 238 -3.97 1.04 6.12
N GLN A 239 -2.92 0.25 5.93
CA GLN A 239 -1.80 0.08 6.85
C GLN A 239 -0.55 0.70 6.25
N ALA A 240 0.19 1.48 7.04
CA ALA A 240 1.57 1.83 6.77
C ALA A 240 2.48 1.12 7.78
N THR A 241 3.57 0.53 7.30
CA THR A 241 4.56 -0.18 8.12
C THR A 241 5.94 0.43 7.88
N ASP A 242 6.66 0.73 8.96
CA ASP A 242 8.03 1.24 8.88
C ASP A 242 9.07 0.12 8.66
N ASN A 243 10.33 0.52 8.46
CA ASN A 243 11.47 -0.38 8.36
C ASN A 243 12.42 -0.31 9.58
N GLY A 244 12.00 0.34 10.66
CA GLY A 244 12.75 0.46 11.91
C GLY A 244 12.71 -0.80 12.77
N PRO A 245 13.37 -0.77 13.94
CA PRO A 245 13.34 -1.87 14.90
C PRO A 245 11.91 -2.25 15.30
N GLY A 246 11.57 -3.54 15.18
CA GLY A 246 10.22 -4.04 15.50
C GLY A 246 9.16 -3.83 14.41
N ARG A 247 9.44 -3.08 13.33
CA ARG A 247 8.53 -2.83 12.20
C ARG A 247 7.12 -2.45 12.66
N LEU A 248 6.97 -1.25 13.21
CA LEU A 248 5.70 -0.81 13.75
C LEU A 248 4.74 -0.44 12.61
N SER A 249 3.46 -0.27 12.94
CA SER A 249 2.43 0.00 11.95
C SER A 249 1.35 0.94 12.45
N GLY A 250 0.90 1.80 11.55
CA GLY A 250 -0.30 2.63 11.71
C GLY A 250 -1.43 2.18 10.80
N LEU A 251 -2.67 2.41 11.22
CA LEU A 251 -3.88 2.09 10.47
C LEU A 251 -4.79 3.32 10.35
N ALA A 252 -5.43 3.49 9.20
CA ALA A 252 -6.53 4.43 9.03
C ALA A 252 -7.61 3.90 8.08
N THR A 253 -8.82 4.42 8.25
CA THR A 253 -9.95 4.13 7.37
C THR A 253 -9.94 5.07 6.16
N VAL A 254 -10.12 4.49 4.98
CA VAL A 254 -10.26 5.19 3.71
C VAL A 254 -11.59 4.81 3.07
N ALA A 255 -12.47 5.79 2.87
CA ALA A 255 -13.74 5.59 2.20
C ALA A 255 -13.61 5.88 0.70
N ILE A 256 -14.16 5.00 -0.14
CA ILE A 256 -14.29 5.23 -1.59
C ILE A 256 -15.77 5.17 -1.91
N ASN A 257 -16.34 6.30 -2.33
CA ASN A 257 -17.73 6.38 -2.76
C ASN A 257 -17.79 6.23 -4.28
N LEU A 258 -18.69 5.38 -4.76
CA LEU A 258 -18.98 5.30 -6.18
C LEU A 258 -19.93 6.43 -6.58
N THR A 259 -19.74 6.97 -7.77
CA THR A 259 -20.75 7.82 -8.42
C THR A 259 -21.48 7.00 -9.47
N ASN A 260 -22.81 6.99 -9.42
CA ASN A 260 -23.65 6.30 -10.40
C ASN A 260 -23.38 6.85 -11.81
N VAL A 261 -23.26 5.96 -12.79
CA VAL A 261 -23.19 6.26 -14.21
C VAL A 261 -24.31 5.55 -14.95
N ASP A 262 -25.08 6.32 -15.70
CA ASP A 262 -26.17 5.87 -16.58
C ASP A 262 -25.80 4.64 -17.45
N GLU A 263 -26.61 3.59 -17.41
CA GLU A 263 -26.37 2.33 -18.12
C GLU A 263 -27.51 1.88 -19.03
N ALA A 264 -27.16 1.37 -20.21
CA ALA A 264 -28.16 0.94 -21.17
C ALA A 264 -29.05 -0.23 -20.66
N PRO A 265 -30.37 -0.22 -20.95
CA PRO A 265 -31.23 -1.37 -20.70
C PRO A 265 -30.74 -2.62 -21.42
N VAL A 266 -30.72 -3.76 -20.73
CA VAL A 266 -30.34 -5.05 -21.32
C VAL A 266 -31.59 -5.81 -21.76
N VAL A 267 -31.75 -5.97 -23.08
CA VAL A 267 -32.83 -6.76 -23.68
C VAL A 267 -32.40 -8.22 -23.80
N THR A 268 -33.22 -9.14 -23.28
CA THR A 268 -32.98 -10.59 -23.42
C THR A 268 -33.53 -11.05 -24.78
N PRO A 269 -32.74 -11.77 -25.61
CA PRO A 269 -33.25 -12.40 -26.82
C PRO A 269 -34.44 -13.31 -26.52
N ALA A 270 -35.47 -13.24 -27.36
CA ALA A 270 -36.71 -13.98 -27.15
C ALA A 270 -37.13 -14.76 -28.40
N SER A 271 -37.85 -15.86 -28.18
CA SER A 271 -38.43 -16.67 -29.26
C SER A 271 -39.90 -16.92 -28.97
N PHE A 272 -40.76 -16.66 -29.95
CA PHE A 272 -42.20 -16.83 -29.87
C PHE A 272 -42.69 -17.70 -31.03
N ARG A 273 -43.87 -18.29 -30.87
CA ARG A 273 -44.57 -19.00 -31.95
C ARG A 273 -45.96 -18.42 -32.13
N LEU A 274 -46.36 -18.22 -33.37
CA LEU A 274 -47.65 -17.62 -33.71
C LEU A 274 -48.29 -18.37 -34.87
N ALA A 275 -49.58 -18.67 -34.78
CA ALA A 275 -50.30 -19.22 -35.93
C ALA A 275 -50.53 -18.12 -36.98
N LYS A 276 -50.37 -18.43 -38.27
CA LYS A 276 -50.52 -17.44 -39.36
C LYS A 276 -51.91 -16.80 -39.49
N ASN A 277 -52.93 -17.42 -38.88
CA ASN A 277 -54.32 -17.00 -38.95
C ASN A 277 -54.77 -16.11 -37.78
N LYS A 278 -53.84 -15.62 -36.95
CA LYS A 278 -54.18 -14.79 -35.79
C LYS A 278 -54.64 -13.40 -36.21
N PRO A 279 -55.71 -12.86 -35.60
CA PRO A 279 -56.24 -11.54 -35.96
C PRO A 279 -55.34 -10.40 -35.45
N ASN A 280 -55.58 -9.20 -36.00
CA ASN A 280 -54.99 -7.95 -35.50
C ASN A 280 -55.22 -7.80 -33.98
N GLY A 281 -54.21 -7.31 -33.26
CA GLY A 281 -54.21 -7.13 -31.82
C GLY A 281 -53.89 -8.38 -31.00
N THR A 282 -53.69 -9.55 -31.64
CA THR A 282 -53.26 -10.77 -30.92
C THR A 282 -51.89 -10.54 -30.27
N ILE A 283 -51.79 -10.74 -28.95
CA ILE A 283 -50.52 -10.70 -28.24
C ILE A 283 -49.69 -11.92 -28.60
N VAL A 284 -48.46 -11.69 -29.06
CA VAL A 284 -47.47 -12.72 -29.41
C VAL A 284 -46.65 -13.10 -28.18
N GLY A 285 -46.26 -12.09 -27.39
CA GLY A 285 -45.44 -12.25 -26.20
C GLY A 285 -44.89 -10.92 -25.73
N ARG A 286 -44.06 -10.94 -24.70
CA ARG A 286 -43.45 -9.74 -24.10
C ARG A 286 -41.94 -9.92 -24.02
N VAL A 287 -41.17 -8.90 -24.39
CA VAL A 287 -39.72 -8.93 -24.21
C VAL A 287 -39.34 -8.74 -22.75
N ILE A 288 -38.26 -9.40 -22.32
CA ILE A 288 -37.72 -9.26 -20.97
C ILE A 288 -36.55 -8.27 -21.03
N VAL A 289 -36.62 -7.23 -20.21
CA VAL A 289 -35.59 -6.20 -20.09
C VAL A 289 -35.20 -6.01 -18.65
N ARG A 290 -33.90 -5.78 -18.41
CA ARG A 290 -33.35 -5.38 -17.12
C ARG A 290 -32.66 -4.02 -17.27
N HIS A 291 -32.89 -3.12 -16.32
CA HIS A 291 -32.21 -1.84 -16.18
C HIS A 291 -31.48 -1.82 -14.84
N ALA A 292 -30.25 -1.31 -14.79
CA ALA A 292 -29.48 -1.23 -13.55
C ALA A 292 -29.92 0.01 -12.75
N ASP A 293 -29.95 1.19 -13.39
CA ASP A 293 -30.30 2.43 -12.68
C ASP A 293 -31.73 2.43 -12.13
N ALA A 294 -31.83 2.54 -10.81
CA ALA A 294 -33.11 2.63 -10.12
C ALA A 294 -33.80 3.97 -10.39
N GLY A 295 -35.10 3.92 -10.68
CA GLY A 295 -35.93 5.11 -10.88
C GLY A 295 -36.01 5.62 -12.32
N GLN A 296 -35.22 5.05 -13.24
CA GLN A 296 -35.35 5.29 -14.67
C GLN A 296 -36.46 4.40 -15.28
N THR A 297 -37.14 4.92 -16.31
CA THR A 297 -38.16 4.20 -17.08
C THR A 297 -37.64 3.77 -18.44
N VAL A 298 -38.15 2.64 -18.95
CA VAL A 298 -37.70 2.08 -20.23
C VAL A 298 -38.85 2.09 -21.24
N SER A 299 -38.55 2.60 -22.43
CA SER A 299 -39.45 2.63 -23.58
C SER A 299 -39.02 1.61 -24.65
N PHE A 300 -40.00 1.05 -25.38
CA PHE A 300 -39.78 -0.05 -26.32
C PHE A 300 -40.15 0.33 -27.76
N SER A 301 -39.37 -0.15 -28.72
CA SER A 301 -39.65 -0.01 -30.16
C SER A 301 -39.15 -1.21 -30.97
N ILE A 302 -39.75 -1.45 -32.14
CA ILE A 302 -39.22 -2.39 -33.13
C ILE A 302 -38.43 -1.57 -34.16
N THR A 303 -37.13 -1.79 -34.24
CA THR A 303 -36.20 -1.01 -35.07
C THR A 303 -35.70 -1.79 -36.30
N GLY A 304 -35.96 -3.10 -36.35
CA GLY A 304 -35.52 -3.96 -37.45
C GLY A 304 -36.41 -5.19 -37.64
N GLY A 305 -36.32 -5.83 -38.80
CA GLY A 305 -37.01 -7.09 -39.10
C GLY A 305 -38.52 -7.01 -39.37
N ASN A 306 -39.12 -5.82 -39.26
CA ASN A 306 -40.56 -5.60 -39.39
C ASN A 306 -40.93 -4.71 -40.59
N THR A 307 -40.29 -4.91 -41.74
CA THR A 307 -40.39 -4.01 -42.90
C THR A 307 -41.80 -3.86 -43.46
N ALA A 308 -42.63 -4.91 -43.35
CA ALA A 308 -44.02 -4.91 -43.78
C ALA A 308 -45.01 -4.47 -42.68
N GLY A 309 -44.55 -4.17 -41.46
CA GLY A 309 -45.41 -3.76 -40.36
C GLY A 309 -46.33 -4.87 -39.84
N ALA A 310 -45.90 -6.13 -39.91
CA ALA A 310 -46.68 -7.28 -39.44
C ALA A 310 -46.93 -7.23 -37.92
N PHE A 311 -46.01 -6.64 -37.17
CA PHE A 311 -46.06 -6.56 -35.71
C PHE A 311 -46.04 -5.11 -35.20
N ALA A 312 -46.58 -4.89 -34.02
CA ALA A 312 -46.41 -3.69 -33.22
C ALA A 312 -45.84 -4.07 -31.85
N ILE A 313 -45.27 -3.10 -31.14
CA ILE A 313 -44.85 -3.25 -29.75
C ILE A 313 -45.45 -2.14 -28.90
N ASN A 314 -45.97 -2.48 -27.73
CA ASN A 314 -46.38 -1.48 -26.75
C ASN A 314 -45.14 -0.81 -26.16
N SER A 315 -45.06 0.52 -26.28
CA SER A 315 -43.88 1.31 -25.90
C SER A 315 -43.61 1.35 -24.39
N THR A 316 -44.54 0.92 -23.54
CA THR A 316 -44.38 0.90 -22.08
C THR A 316 -44.27 -0.53 -21.53
N THR A 317 -45.03 -1.48 -22.08
CA THR A 317 -45.02 -2.86 -21.59
C THR A 317 -44.00 -3.73 -22.32
N GLY A 318 -43.62 -3.41 -23.55
CA GLY A 318 -42.78 -4.29 -24.37
C GLY A 318 -43.54 -5.51 -24.91
N GLU A 319 -44.87 -5.51 -24.85
CA GLU A 319 -45.70 -6.55 -25.46
C GLU A 319 -45.74 -6.40 -26.98
N ILE A 320 -45.38 -7.47 -27.68
CA ILE A 320 -45.46 -7.58 -29.13
C ILE A 320 -46.84 -8.11 -29.50
N SER A 321 -47.50 -7.46 -30.46
CA SER A 321 -48.80 -7.86 -30.98
C SER A 321 -48.83 -7.88 -32.50
N VAL A 322 -49.78 -8.61 -33.08
CA VAL A 322 -50.06 -8.57 -34.52
C VAL A 322 -50.63 -7.20 -34.88
N ALA A 323 -50.02 -6.51 -35.85
CA ALA A 323 -50.48 -5.20 -36.35
C ALA A 323 -51.19 -5.32 -37.71
N ASP A 324 -50.67 -6.16 -38.61
CA ASP A 324 -51.34 -6.49 -39.87
C ASP A 324 -51.31 -8.01 -40.11
N PRO A 325 -52.43 -8.72 -39.89
CA PRO A 325 -52.49 -10.18 -40.06
C PRO A 325 -52.23 -10.62 -41.51
N ARG A 326 -52.40 -9.75 -42.50
CA ARG A 326 -52.11 -10.07 -43.91
C ARG A 326 -50.61 -10.23 -44.18
N GLN A 327 -49.79 -9.69 -43.30
CA GLN A 327 -48.34 -9.73 -43.38
C GLN A 327 -47.73 -10.83 -42.51
N LEU A 328 -48.50 -11.78 -41.95
CA LEU A 328 -47.95 -12.88 -41.17
C LEU A 328 -47.32 -13.98 -42.05
N ASP A 329 -47.81 -14.18 -43.27
CA ASP A 329 -47.27 -15.14 -44.23
C ASP A 329 -47.36 -14.63 -45.69
N PRO A 330 -46.71 -13.51 -46.03
CA PRO A 330 -46.84 -12.90 -47.36
C PRO A 330 -46.05 -13.65 -48.46
N ALA A 331 -45.16 -14.59 -48.12
CA ALA A 331 -44.29 -15.29 -49.07
C ALA A 331 -43.87 -16.72 -48.63
N GLY A 332 -44.58 -17.37 -47.69
CA GLY A 332 -44.13 -18.66 -47.13
C GLY A 332 -42.93 -18.53 -46.21
N THR A 333 -42.68 -17.34 -45.65
CA THR A 333 -41.57 -17.07 -44.72
C THR A 333 -42.06 -17.33 -43.30
N PRO A 334 -41.72 -18.48 -42.68
CA PRO A 334 -42.30 -18.86 -41.41
C PRO A 334 -41.60 -18.15 -40.23
N GLN A 335 -40.79 -17.12 -40.46
CA GLN A 335 -40.00 -16.53 -39.38
C GLN A 335 -39.77 -15.03 -39.55
N TYR A 336 -40.00 -14.29 -38.47
CA TYR A 336 -39.61 -12.88 -38.35
C TYR A 336 -38.48 -12.75 -37.34
N ALA A 337 -37.40 -12.09 -37.73
CA ALA A 337 -36.30 -11.75 -36.84
C ALA A 337 -36.40 -10.26 -36.47
N LEU A 338 -37.24 -9.93 -35.49
CA LEU A 338 -37.44 -8.55 -35.08
C LEU A 338 -36.24 -8.05 -34.28
N THR A 339 -35.76 -6.84 -34.55
CA THR A 339 -34.84 -6.14 -33.65
C THR A 339 -35.69 -5.28 -32.72
N VAL A 340 -35.72 -5.63 -31.44
CA VAL A 340 -36.42 -4.87 -30.40
C VAL A 340 -35.40 -4.04 -29.64
N THR A 341 -35.65 -2.73 -29.57
CA THR A 341 -34.82 -1.76 -28.87
C THR A 341 -35.56 -1.27 -27.62
N ALA A 342 -34.86 -1.29 -26.49
CA ALA A 342 -35.28 -0.70 -25.24
C ALA A 342 -34.41 0.54 -24.97
N THR A 343 -35.03 1.67 -24.64
CA THR A 343 -34.35 2.96 -24.42
C THR A 343 -34.78 3.52 -23.07
N ASP A 344 -33.81 3.83 -22.21
CA ASP A 344 -34.05 4.47 -20.92
C ASP A 344 -34.41 5.96 -21.06
N ASP A 345 -34.76 6.58 -19.94
CA ASP A 345 -34.99 8.02 -19.79
C ASP A 345 -33.88 8.71 -18.99
N GLY A 346 -32.71 8.06 -18.86
CA GLY A 346 -31.53 8.57 -18.19
C GLY A 346 -30.90 9.77 -18.90
N PRO A 347 -29.92 10.44 -18.27
CA PRO A 347 -29.28 11.63 -18.82
C PRO A 347 -28.66 11.43 -20.20
N SER A 348 -28.15 10.23 -20.49
CA SER A 348 -27.54 9.88 -21.78
C SER A 348 -28.50 9.17 -22.71
N ARG A 349 -29.69 8.80 -22.22
CA ARG A 349 -30.77 8.16 -22.96
C ARG A 349 -30.29 6.93 -23.72
N LEU A 350 -29.69 5.99 -23.01
CA LEU A 350 -29.01 4.84 -23.60
C LEU A 350 -30.03 3.79 -24.07
N ALA A 351 -29.56 2.88 -24.93
CA ALA A 351 -30.41 1.86 -25.52
C ALA A 351 -29.68 0.53 -25.70
N GLY A 352 -30.37 -0.55 -25.37
CA GLY A 352 -29.98 -1.91 -25.72
C GLY A 352 -30.95 -2.53 -26.70
N SER A 353 -30.47 -3.48 -27.50
CA SER A 353 -31.29 -4.17 -28.50
C SER A 353 -30.99 -5.66 -28.53
N ALA A 354 -32.02 -6.46 -28.79
CA ALA A 354 -31.89 -7.89 -28.99
C ALA A 354 -32.89 -8.40 -30.05
N ALA A 355 -32.65 -9.61 -30.55
CA ALA A 355 -33.54 -10.27 -31.48
C ALA A 355 -34.76 -10.88 -30.75
N ALA A 356 -35.95 -10.65 -31.30
CA ALA A 356 -37.17 -11.38 -31.00
C ALA A 356 -37.57 -12.20 -32.23
N MET A 357 -37.36 -13.51 -32.17
CA MET A 357 -37.66 -14.44 -33.25
C MET A 357 -39.12 -14.89 -33.14
N ILE A 358 -39.93 -14.68 -34.18
CA ILE A 358 -41.33 -15.13 -34.22
C ILE A 358 -41.44 -16.19 -35.30
N ASP A 359 -41.62 -17.45 -34.90
CA ASP A 359 -41.91 -18.57 -35.79
C ASP A 359 -43.43 -18.59 -36.10
N VAL A 360 -43.77 -18.23 -37.32
CA VAL A 360 -45.12 -18.27 -37.85
C VAL A 360 -45.38 -19.61 -38.50
N PHE A 361 -46.33 -20.36 -37.96
CA PHE A 361 -46.69 -21.69 -38.46
C PHE A 361 -48.12 -21.73 -39.01
N ASP A 362 -48.34 -22.64 -39.96
CA ASP A 362 -49.67 -22.97 -40.43
C ASP A 362 -50.30 -24.04 -39.51
N PRO A 363 -51.33 -23.71 -38.71
CA PRO A 363 -51.97 -24.70 -37.84
C PRO A 363 -52.75 -25.77 -38.62
N SER A 364 -53.00 -25.56 -39.92
CA SER A 364 -53.72 -26.50 -40.79
C SER A 364 -52.82 -27.43 -41.60
N ALA A 365 -51.49 -27.24 -41.54
CA ALA A 365 -50.55 -28.15 -42.18
C ALA A 365 -50.52 -29.51 -41.44
N ALA A 366 -50.99 -30.57 -42.10
CA ALA A 366 -50.91 -31.92 -41.57
C ALA A 366 -49.44 -32.33 -41.37
N ALA A 367 -49.13 -33.04 -40.28
CA ALA A 367 -47.82 -33.67 -40.11
C ALA A 367 -47.53 -34.57 -41.33
N PRO A 368 -46.29 -34.63 -41.85
CA PRO A 368 -45.97 -35.48 -42.98
C PRO A 368 -46.32 -36.93 -42.64
N VAL A 369 -47.33 -37.47 -43.31
CA VAL A 369 -47.72 -38.87 -43.17
C VAL A 369 -46.69 -39.69 -43.94
N THR A 370 -45.70 -40.23 -43.24
CA THR A 370 -44.79 -41.22 -43.83
C THR A 370 -45.53 -42.54 -43.99
N PHE A 371 -46.01 -42.84 -45.19
CA PHE A 371 -46.43 -44.19 -45.53
C PHE A 371 -45.19 -45.07 -45.65
N ARG A 372 -45.02 -46.01 -44.72
CA ARG A 372 -44.08 -47.12 -44.91
C ARG A 372 -44.80 -48.11 -45.83
N VAL A 373 -44.42 -48.18 -47.10
CA VAL A 373 -44.87 -49.25 -47.99
C VAL A 373 -44.33 -50.56 -47.41
N VAL A 374 -45.19 -51.35 -46.77
CA VAL A 374 -44.87 -52.72 -46.38
C VAL A 374 -45.17 -53.58 -47.60
N GLY A 375 -44.13 -53.82 -48.40
CA GLY A 375 -44.01 -54.91 -49.38
C GLY A 375 -45.15 -55.08 -50.39
N ASP A 376 -44.86 -54.79 -51.65
CA ASP A 376 -45.63 -55.37 -52.75
C ASP A 376 -45.56 -56.90 -52.63
N VAL A 377 -46.71 -57.55 -52.38
CA VAL A 377 -46.84 -58.99 -52.51
C VAL A 377 -47.03 -59.27 -54.01
N PRO A 378 -46.10 -59.94 -54.70
CA PRO A 378 -46.30 -60.28 -56.10
C PRO A 378 -47.48 -61.25 -56.23
N TYR A 379 -48.54 -60.79 -56.90
CA TYR A 379 -49.67 -61.61 -57.31
C TYR A 379 -49.28 -62.43 -58.53
N THR A 380 -49.16 -63.75 -58.38
CA THR A 380 -49.12 -64.71 -59.50
C THR A 380 -50.55 -65.18 -59.82
N PRO A 381 -51.07 -64.93 -61.03
CA PRO A 381 -52.38 -65.44 -61.44
C PRO A 381 -52.31 -66.94 -61.75
N GLY A 382 -53.17 -67.73 -61.12
CA GLY A 382 -53.40 -69.12 -61.49
C GLY A 382 -53.55 -70.04 -60.29
N ASP A 383 -54.78 -70.13 -59.79
CA ASP A 383 -55.46 -71.39 -59.43
C ASP A 383 -56.75 -71.03 -58.67
N LEU A 384 -57.87 -71.02 -59.40
CA LEU A 384 -59.20 -71.06 -58.81
C LEU A 384 -59.53 -72.50 -58.42
N PRO A 385 -59.90 -72.81 -57.17
CA PRO A 385 -60.72 -73.96 -56.87
C PRO A 385 -62.20 -73.57 -56.84
N LYS A 386 -62.97 -74.45 -57.46
CA LYS A 386 -64.40 -74.39 -57.74
C LYS A 386 -65.26 -74.38 -56.48
N LEU A 387 -66.45 -73.79 -56.62
CA LEU A 387 -67.61 -73.96 -55.74
C LEU A 387 -67.90 -75.45 -55.44
N ALA A 388 -68.12 -75.74 -54.16
CA ALA A 388 -69.16 -76.62 -53.66
C ALA A 388 -69.83 -75.91 -52.48
#